data_AF-A0A8I2YPF6-F1
#
_entry.id   AF-A0A8I2YPF6-F1
#
_cell.length_a   1.000
_cell.length_b   1.000
_cell.length_c   1.000
_cell.angle_alpha   90.00
_cell.angle_beta   90.00
_cell.angle_gamma   90.00
#
_symmetry.space_group_name_H-M   'P 1'
#
loop_
_entity.id
_entity.type
_entity.pdbx_description
1 polymer ?
#
loop_
_entity_poly.entity_id
_entity_poly.type
_entity_poly.pdbx_seq_one_letter_code
_entity_poly.pdbx_strand_id
1 'polypeptide(L)'
;MSQILAPLRPTMTTPELLQCSDNQYHHIIFGIGPYIADYPEQVLISGVVQNWCGRCIAFPSDLDAGGPSRTTDLMDTIAEETTATVAWENWGVNVNTTVGSLYSILFS
;
A
#
# COMPACT_ATOMS: atom_id res chain seq x y z
N MET A 1 6.87 14.01 -2.81
CA MET A 1 6.97 13.46 -1.44
C MET A 1 6.74 14.46 -0.31
N SER A 2 7.22 15.71 -0.37
CA SER A 2 7.18 16.62 0.80
C SER A 2 5.78 17.13 1.20
N GLN A 3 4.83 17.22 0.25
CA GLN A 3 3.49 17.76 0.51
C GLN A 3 2.59 16.78 1.27
N ILE A 4 2.66 15.48 0.95
CA ILE A 4 1.83 14.44 1.60
C ILE A 4 2.19 14.31 3.09
N LEU A 5 3.47 14.49 3.42
CA LEU A 5 3.98 14.41 4.79
C LEU A 5 3.98 15.75 5.52
N ALA A 6 3.61 16.84 4.84
CA ALA A 6 3.60 18.18 5.44
C ALA A 6 2.75 18.28 6.72
N PRO A 7 1.59 17.60 6.84
CA PRO A 7 0.76 17.63 8.04
C PRO A 7 1.41 16.96 9.26
N LEU A 8 2.33 16.00 9.07
CA LEU A 8 2.98 15.27 10.16
C LEU A 8 4.14 16.04 10.79
N ARG A 9 4.70 17.05 10.10
CA ARG A 9 5.88 17.78 10.59
C ARG A 9 5.73 18.40 11.99
N PRO A 10 4.60 19.03 12.36
CA PRO A 10 4.42 19.57 13.70
C PRO A 10 4.51 18.50 14.78
N THR A 11 3.91 17.33 14.52
CA THR A 11 3.76 16.23 15.48
C THR A 11 5.01 15.36 15.61
N MET A 12 5.99 15.56 14.72
CA MET A 12 7.34 14.99 14.82
C MET A 12 8.26 15.77 15.77
N THR A 13 7.88 17.01 16.13
CA THR A 13 8.69 17.88 17.01
C THR A 13 8.00 18.13 18.34
N THR A 14 6.68 18.33 18.32
CA THR A 14 5.87 18.57 19.50
C THR A 14 4.97 17.37 19.74
N PRO A 15 4.97 16.77 20.94
CA PRO A 15 4.08 15.66 21.27
C PRO A 15 2.61 16.09 21.20
N GLU A 16 1.76 15.27 20.59
CA GLU A 16 0.29 15.45 20.60
C GLU A 16 -0.38 14.47 21.55
N LEU A 17 -1.46 14.91 22.21
CA LEU A 17 -2.26 14.06 23.07
C LEU A 17 -3.23 13.24 22.21
N LEU A 18 -3.04 11.92 22.18
CA LEU A 18 -3.85 10.99 21.39
C LEU A 18 -4.39 9.87 22.27
N GLN A 19 -5.62 9.45 22.00
CA GLN A 19 -6.25 8.31 22.65
C GLN A 19 -5.82 7.03 21.92
N CYS A 20 -5.08 6.16 22.61
CA CYS A 20 -4.65 4.87 22.11
C CYS A 20 -5.81 3.86 22.09
N SER A 21 -5.63 2.75 21.37
CA SER A 21 -6.62 1.66 21.26
C SER A 21 -6.96 0.98 22.59
N ASP A 22 -6.17 1.20 23.63
CA ASP A 22 -6.42 0.78 25.01
C ASP A 22 -7.29 1.79 25.81
N ASN A 23 -7.83 2.80 25.13
CA ASN A 23 -8.66 3.87 25.68
C ASN A 23 -7.90 4.79 26.67
N GLN A 24 -6.57 4.81 26.63
CA GLN A 24 -5.73 5.70 27.43
C GLN A 24 -5.18 6.87 26.59
N TYR A 25 -4.96 8.02 27.21
CA TYR A 25 -4.39 9.19 26.54
C TYR A 25 -2.88 9.27 26.75
N HIS A 26 -2.13 9.40 25.65
CA HIS A 26 -0.67 9.49 25.65
C HIS A 26 -0.19 10.69 24.85
N HIS A 27 0.94 11.27 25.26
CA HIS A 27 1.66 12.22 24.43
C HIS A 27 2.54 11.45 23.44
N ILE A 28 2.26 11.58 22.15
CA ILE A 28 2.90 10.80 21.08
C ILE A 28 3.69 11.76 20.18
N ILE A 29 4.94 11.40 19.88
CA ILE A 29 5.73 12.02 18.81
C ILE A 29 5.71 11.06 17.63
N PHE A 30 5.33 11.56 16.45
CA PHE A 30 5.31 10.76 15.24
C PHE A 30 6.71 10.63 14.65
N GLY A 31 7.02 9.45 14.10
CA GLY A 31 8.28 9.17 13.41
C GLY A 31 8.00 8.56 12.04
N ILE A 32 8.83 8.90 11.05
CA ILE A 32 8.76 8.30 9.72
C ILE A 32 10.01 7.44 9.55
N GLY A 33 9.79 6.13 9.44
CA GLY A 33 10.83 5.15 9.14
C GLY A 33 10.51 4.42 7.84
N PRO A 34 11.52 3.98 7.06
CA PRO A 34 11.28 3.08 5.95
C PRO A 34 10.65 1.79 6.46
N TYR A 35 9.51 1.41 5.86
CA TYR A 35 8.90 0.11 6.12
C TYR A 35 9.61 -0.94 5.28
N ILE A 36 10.59 -1.62 5.89
CA ILE A 36 11.29 -2.74 5.27
C ILE A 36 10.52 -4.00 5.65
N ALA A 37 9.43 -4.24 4.93
CA ALA A 37 8.65 -5.46 5.07
C ALA A 37 9.39 -6.63 4.42
N ASP A 38 9.23 -7.83 5.00
CA ASP A 38 9.50 -9.06 4.27
C ASP A 38 8.57 -9.15 3.06
N TYR A 39 9.01 -9.82 1.99
CA TYR A 39 8.29 -9.88 0.71
C TYR A 39 6.78 -10.25 0.82
N PRO A 40 6.35 -11.16 1.73
CA PRO A 40 4.92 -11.42 1.95
C PRO A 40 4.14 -10.20 2.49
N GLU A 41 4.73 -9.41 3.37
CA GLU A 41 4.12 -8.20 3.92
C GLU A 41 4.05 -7.09 2.84
N GLN A 42 5.03 -7.02 1.95
CA GLN A 42 4.99 -6.12 0.79
C GLN A 42 3.84 -6.48 -0.16
N VAL A 43 3.65 -7.78 -0.43
CA VAL A 43 2.53 -8.31 -1.23
C VAL A 43 1.19 -7.91 -0.61
N LEU A 44 1.06 -8.06 0.71
CA LEU A 44 -0.16 -7.71 1.44
C LEU A 44 -0.52 -6.22 1.30
N ILE A 45 0.45 -5.31 1.47
CA ILE A 45 0.19 -3.87 1.45
C ILE A 45 0.02 -3.33 0.03
N SER A 46 0.73 -3.90 -0.95
CA SER A 46 0.66 -3.44 -2.33
C SER A 46 -0.51 -4.01 -3.12
N GLY A 47 -1.19 -5.04 -2.62
CA GLY A 47 -2.25 -5.75 -3.37
C GLY A 47 -1.72 -6.50 -4.60
N VAL A 48 -0.41 -6.74 -4.66
CA VAL A 48 0.30 -7.40 -5.77
C VAL A 48 0.51 -8.86 -5.41
N VAL A 49 0.18 -9.77 -6.31
CA VAL A 49 0.34 -11.21 -6.09
C VAL A 49 1.82 -11.57 -5.90
N GLN A 50 2.12 -12.54 -5.02
CA GLN A 50 3.48 -13.02 -4.82
C GLN A 50 4.15 -13.44 -6.14
N ASN A 51 5.44 -13.14 -6.28
CA ASN A 51 6.27 -13.37 -7.47
C ASN A 51 5.94 -12.48 -8.67
N TRP A 52 5.03 -11.50 -8.53
CA TRP A 52 4.84 -10.44 -9.51
C TRP A 52 5.63 -9.18 -9.14
N CYS A 53 5.95 -8.37 -10.15
CA CYS A 53 6.59 -7.09 -9.92
C CYS A 53 5.58 -6.07 -9.35
N GLY A 54 5.88 -5.51 -8.18
CA GLY A 54 5.04 -4.45 -7.59
C GLY A 54 5.17 -3.09 -8.28
N ARG A 55 6.17 -2.92 -9.15
CA ARG A 55 6.43 -1.66 -9.85
C ARG A 55 5.88 -1.64 -11.28
N CYS A 56 5.89 -2.77 -11.98
CA CYS A 56 5.53 -2.87 -13.39
C CYS A 56 4.71 -4.13 -13.69
N ILE A 57 4.33 -4.32 -14.95
CA ILE A 57 3.62 -5.51 -15.45
C ILE A 57 4.55 -6.62 -15.97
N ALA A 58 5.78 -6.69 -15.46
CA ALA A 58 6.68 -7.79 -15.81
C ALA A 58 6.07 -9.14 -15.40
N PHE A 59 6.24 -10.15 -16.26
CA PHE A 59 5.75 -11.50 -15.98
C PHE A 59 6.52 -12.12 -14.80
N PRO A 60 5.86 -12.97 -13.99
CA PRO A 60 6.48 -13.59 -12.83
C PRO A 60 7.64 -14.53 -13.21
N SER A 61 7.71 -14.99 -14.46
CA SER A 61 8.81 -15.81 -14.98
C SER A 61 10.06 -15.00 -15.36
N ASP A 62 9.94 -13.68 -15.53
CA ASP A 62 11.03 -12.80 -15.95
C ASP A 62 10.78 -11.36 -15.46
N LEU A 63 11.14 -11.10 -14.21
CA LEU A 63 10.97 -9.79 -13.57
C LEU A 63 11.97 -8.75 -14.08
N ASP A 64 13.12 -9.20 -14.63
CA ASP A 64 14.20 -8.35 -15.10
C ASP A 64 13.93 -7.76 -16.50
N ALA A 65 13.06 -8.40 -17.28
CA ALA A 65 12.55 -7.83 -18.54
C ALA A 65 11.90 -6.45 -18.34
N GLY A 66 11.40 -6.18 -17.14
CA GLY A 66 10.72 -4.94 -16.80
C GLY A 66 9.39 -4.80 -17.52
N GLY A 67 8.93 -3.55 -17.66
CA GLY A 67 7.69 -3.25 -18.36
C GLY A 67 7.08 -1.91 -17.97
N PRO A 68 5.92 -1.55 -18.55
CA PRO A 68 5.14 -0.39 -18.15
C PRO A 68 4.86 -0.38 -16.65
N SER A 69 4.93 0.81 -16.04
CA SER A 69 4.64 0.99 -14.62
C SER A 69 3.20 0.62 -14.31
N ARG A 70 2.95 0.05 -13.13
CA ARG A 70 1.60 -0.06 -12.58
C ARG A 70 1.12 1.33 -12.21
N THR A 71 0.27 1.93 -13.03
CA THR A 71 -0.39 3.21 -12.76
C THR A 71 -1.77 2.96 -12.13
N THR A 72 -2.29 3.93 -11.39
CA THR A 72 -3.66 3.85 -10.84
C THR A 72 -4.68 3.56 -11.93
N ASP A 73 -4.63 4.29 -13.04
CA ASP A 73 -5.52 4.08 -14.20
C ASP A 73 -5.47 2.65 -14.74
N LEU A 74 -4.29 2.02 -14.80
CA LEU A 74 -4.14 0.63 -15.24
C LEU A 74 -4.79 -0.33 -14.24
N MET A 75 -4.58 -0.10 -12.95
CA MET A 75 -5.15 -0.94 -11.89
C MET A 75 -6.67 -0.82 -11.85
N ASP A 76 -7.21 0.39 -12.03
CA ASP A 76 -8.65 0.65 -12.11
C ASP A 76 -9.25 -0.05 -13.33
N THR A 77 -8.60 0.07 -14.49
CA THR A 77 -9.02 -0.62 -15.72
C THR A 77 -9.02 -2.14 -15.53
N ILE A 78 -7.98 -2.72 -14.90
CA ILE A 78 -7.93 -4.15 -14.62
C ILE A 78 -9.06 -4.57 -13.67
N ALA A 79 -9.36 -3.76 -12.66
CA ALA A 79 -10.43 -4.03 -11.71
C ALA A 79 -11.83 -3.97 -12.35
N GLU A 80 -12.03 -3.08 -13.33
CA GLU A 80 -13.31 -2.90 -14.02
C GLU A 80 -13.54 -3.91 -15.16
N GLU A 81 -12.49 -4.24 -15.93
CA GLU A 81 -12.59 -5.00 -17.17
C GLU A 81 -12.30 -6.51 -16.99
N THR A 82 -11.82 -6.95 -15.82
CA THR A 82 -11.44 -8.35 -15.61
C THR A 82 -12.09 -8.98 -14.38
N THR A 83 -12.23 -10.30 -14.41
CA THR A 83 -12.65 -11.05 -13.21
C THR A 83 -11.49 -11.16 -12.23
N ALA A 84 -11.78 -11.37 -10.95
CA ALA A 84 -10.74 -11.52 -9.92
C ALA A 84 -9.72 -12.61 -10.26
N THR A 85 -10.14 -13.71 -10.89
CA THR A 85 -9.24 -14.78 -11.35
C THR A 85 -8.32 -14.29 -12.46
N VAL A 86 -8.84 -13.57 -13.45
CA VAL A 86 -8.03 -13.05 -14.57
C VAL A 86 -7.06 -11.98 -14.08
N ALA A 87 -7.49 -11.08 -13.21
CA ALA A 87 -6.61 -10.09 -12.57
C ALA A 87 -5.47 -10.76 -11.80
N TRP A 88 -5.78 -11.83 -11.06
CA TRP A 88 -4.79 -12.57 -10.28
C TRP A 88 -3.79 -13.31 -11.15
N GLU A 89 -4.26 -14.11 -12.11
CA GLU A 89 -3.43 -15.01 -12.91
C GLU A 89 -2.66 -14.31 -14.03
N ASN A 90 -3.26 -13.30 -14.67
CA ASN A 90 -2.67 -12.67 -15.86
C ASN A 90 -2.00 -11.33 -15.55
N TRP A 91 -2.38 -10.69 -14.45
CA TRP A 91 -1.88 -9.36 -14.11
C TRP A 91 -1.24 -9.29 -12.72
N GLY A 92 -1.34 -10.33 -11.90
CA GLY A 92 -0.83 -10.32 -10.54
C GLY A 92 -1.43 -9.20 -9.69
N VAL A 93 -2.72 -8.91 -9.87
CA VAL A 93 -3.46 -7.89 -9.12
C VAL A 93 -4.53 -8.58 -8.28
N ASN A 94 -4.51 -8.32 -6.98
CA ASN A 94 -5.59 -8.74 -6.11
C ASN A 94 -6.70 -7.67 -6.04
N VAL A 95 -7.68 -7.76 -6.93
CA VAL A 95 -8.83 -6.83 -6.98
C VAL A 95 -9.75 -6.95 -5.76
N ASN A 96 -9.63 -8.02 -4.97
CA ASN A 96 -10.37 -8.18 -3.72
C ASN A 96 -9.69 -7.47 -2.54
N THR A 97 -8.46 -6.98 -2.71
CA THR A 97 -7.83 -6.11 -1.73
C THR A 97 -8.39 -4.71 -1.89
N THR A 98 -9.36 -4.34 -1.06
CA THR A 98 -9.88 -2.97 -1.01
C THR A 98 -8.74 -2.05 -0.56
N VAL A 99 -8.13 -1.30 -1.48
CA VAL A 99 -7.14 -0.24 -1.16
C VAL A 99 -7.74 0.80 -0.18
N GLY A 100 -9.07 0.88 -0.11
CA GLY A 100 -9.81 1.66 0.90
C GLY A 100 -9.81 1.11 2.34
N SER A 101 -9.49 -0.16 2.58
CA SER A 101 -9.54 -0.74 3.94
C SER A 101 -8.41 -0.28 4.86
N LEU A 102 -7.31 0.24 4.31
CA LEU A 102 -6.25 0.85 5.13
C LEU A 102 -6.63 2.26 5.61
N TYR A 103 -7.54 2.94 4.91
CA TYR A 103 -8.08 4.22 5.37
C TYR A 103 -9.13 4.06 6.48
N SER A 104 -9.90 2.97 6.50
CA SER A 104 -10.89 2.73 7.57
C SER A 104 -10.28 2.19 8.87
N ILE A 105 -9.10 1.55 8.82
CA ILE A 105 -8.42 1.02 10.01
C ILE A 105 -7.58 2.10 10.71
N LEU A 106 -7.17 3.17 10.00
CA LEU A 106 -6.39 4.27 10.58
C LEU A 106 -7.25 5.43 11.11
N PHE A 107 -8.58 5.39 10.94
CA PHE A 107 -9.52 6.42 11.42
C PHE A 107 -10.74 5.83 12.14
N SER A 108 -10.61 4.67 12.77
CA SER A 108 -11.61 4.15 13.73
C SER A 108 -11.02 3.90 15.10
#